data_AF-A5EWP1-F1
#
_entry.id   AF-A5EWP1-F1
#
_cell.length_a   1.000
_cell.length_b   1.000
_cell.length_c   1.000
_cell.angle_alpha   90.00
_cell.angle_beta   90.00
_cell.angle_gamma   90.00
#
_symmetry.space_group_name_H-M   'P 1'
#
loop_
_entity.id
_entity.type
_entity.pdbx_description
1 polymer ?
#
loop_
_entity_poly.entity_id
_entity_poly.type
_entity_poly.pdbx_seq_one_letter_code
_entity_poly.pdbx_strand_id
1 'polypeptide(L)'
;MCRVLVSPISSASIMLHFFSKHHEMFFFFLFESTRIFFVKKIIFFSLFLVSTWCGSQVYSVAFFANAFPFAFKNEAGNVTGLDVDLMRAIAKNQKLNIELFTHDWSELFEKLDNGSRDIVMGGITITPERQRLYGTSEPYLLPNMRWVICRPQRLRQRLPISIV
;
A
#
# COMPACT_ATOMS: atom_id res chain seq x y z
N MET A 1 10.18 -12.02 -1.30
CA MET A 1 8.92 -12.06 -2.07
C MET A 1 8.52 -10.63 -2.38
N CYS A 2 8.71 -10.17 -3.61
CA CYS A 2 8.46 -8.80 -4.03
C CYS A 2 6.97 -8.46 -3.96
N ARG A 3 6.62 -7.42 -3.20
CA ARG A 3 5.25 -6.94 -3.01
C ARG A 3 5.17 -5.48 -3.51
N VAL A 4 5.12 -5.32 -4.82
CA VAL A 4 4.66 -4.09 -5.49
C VAL A 4 3.79 -4.54 -6.66
N LEU A 5 2.48 -4.29 -6.57
CA LEU A 5 1.58 -4.35 -7.71
C LEU A 5 0.52 -3.28 -7.52
N VAL A 6 0.83 -2.10 -8.01
CA VAL A 6 -0.17 -1.09 -8.37
C VAL A 6 -0.85 -1.62 -9.63
N SER A 7 -2.14 -1.91 -9.57
CA SER A 7 -2.93 -2.18 -10.77
C SER A 7 -4.13 -1.23 -10.82
N PRO A 8 -4.27 -0.49 -11.92
CA PRO A 8 -5.59 -0.02 -12.29
C PRO A 8 -5.76 -0.14 -13.81
N ILE A 9 -6.36 -1.22 -14.30
CA ILE A 9 -7.07 -1.18 -15.59
C ILE A 9 -8.40 -1.91 -15.45
N SER A 10 -9.43 -1.07 -15.31
CA SER A 10 -10.82 -1.25 -15.73
C SER A 10 -11.08 -2.41 -16.70
N SER A 11 -11.77 -3.46 -16.22
CA SER A 11 -12.38 -4.50 -17.06
C SER A 11 -13.91 -4.38 -17.16
N ALA A 12 -14.48 -3.24 -16.78
CA ALA A 12 -15.93 -2.99 -16.85
C ALA A 12 -16.46 -2.70 -18.27
N SER A 13 -15.63 -2.78 -19.33
CA SER A 13 -16.04 -2.41 -20.69
C SER A 13 -16.08 -3.53 -21.74
N ILE A 14 -15.80 -4.80 -21.39
CA ILE A 14 -15.84 -5.90 -22.37
C ILE A 14 -17.11 -6.78 -22.24
N MET A 15 -17.93 -6.57 -21.22
CA MET A 15 -19.10 -7.41 -20.93
C MET A 15 -20.45 -6.87 -21.47
N LEU A 16 -20.44 -6.06 -22.53
CA LEU A 16 -21.68 -5.58 -23.20
C LEU A 16 -21.68 -5.75 -24.73
N HIS A 17 -20.74 -6.53 -25.28
CA HIS A 17 -20.71 -6.83 -26.72
C HIS A 17 -20.86 -8.32 -27.07
N PHE A 18 -21.09 -9.17 -26.07
CA PHE A 18 -21.16 -10.64 -26.25
C PHE A 18 -22.43 -11.25 -25.64
N PHE A 19 -23.51 -10.48 -25.54
CA PHE A 19 -24.80 -10.90 -24.97
C PHE A 19 -25.98 -10.64 -25.92
N SER A 20 -25.78 -10.87 -27.23
CA SER A 20 -26.84 -10.72 -28.24
C SER A 20 -26.87 -11.84 -29.27
N LYS A 21 -26.17 -12.97 -29.07
CA LYS A 21 -26.10 -14.00 -30.12
C LYS A 21 -26.01 -15.46 -29.65
N HIS A 22 -26.82 -15.87 -28.67
CA HIS A 22 -27.07 -17.29 -28.45
C HIS A 22 -28.49 -17.51 -27.90
N HIS A 23 -29.49 -17.31 -28.75
CA HIS A 23 -30.90 -17.57 -28.42
C HIS A 23 -31.48 -18.85 -29.06
N GLU A 24 -30.70 -19.60 -29.84
CA GLU A 24 -31.20 -20.78 -30.54
C GLU A 24 -30.29 -21.97 -30.29
N MET A 25 -30.61 -22.75 -29.26
CA MET A 25 -30.34 -24.20 -29.12
C MET A 25 -31.17 -24.75 -27.94
N PHE A 26 -32.38 -24.20 -27.76
CA PHE A 26 -33.25 -24.45 -26.61
C PHE A 26 -34.22 -25.62 -26.81
N PHE A 27 -34.07 -26.45 -27.85
CA PHE A 27 -35.13 -27.39 -28.24
C PHE A 27 -34.72 -28.85 -28.45
N PHE A 28 -33.46 -29.25 -28.23
CA PHE A 28 -33.00 -30.62 -28.56
C PHE A 28 -32.55 -31.48 -27.37
N PHE A 29 -33.08 -31.25 -26.17
CA PHE A 29 -32.77 -32.13 -25.03
C PHE A 29 -33.96 -32.28 -24.06
N LEU A 30 -35.13 -32.54 -24.63
CA LEU A 30 -36.16 -33.31 -23.93
C LEU A 30 -35.85 -34.78 -24.19
N PHE A 31 -35.94 -35.60 -23.14
CA PHE A 31 -35.56 -37.01 -23.02
C PHE A 31 -34.11 -37.27 -22.59
N GLU A 32 -33.98 -38.18 -21.61
CA GLU A 32 -32.78 -38.64 -20.92
C GLU A 32 -32.16 -37.75 -19.82
N SER A 33 -32.43 -38.18 -18.57
CA SER A 33 -31.55 -38.07 -17.39
C SER A 33 -31.90 -37.05 -16.31
N THR A 34 -33.06 -37.23 -15.68
CA THR A 34 -33.50 -36.52 -14.47
C THR A 34 -32.61 -36.72 -13.22
N ARG A 35 -31.62 -37.63 -13.24
CA ARG A 35 -30.70 -37.86 -12.11
C ARG A 35 -29.39 -37.06 -12.15
N ILE A 36 -28.90 -36.67 -13.33
CA ILE A 36 -27.58 -36.02 -13.48
C ILE A 36 -27.67 -34.49 -13.23
N PHE A 37 -28.85 -33.89 -13.42
CA PHE A 37 -29.08 -32.47 -13.17
C PHE A 37 -28.94 -32.05 -11.71
N PHE A 38 -29.25 -32.95 -10.76
CA PHE A 38 -29.22 -32.62 -9.34
C PHE A 38 -27.78 -32.46 -8.82
N VAL A 39 -26.88 -33.37 -9.23
CA VAL A 39 -25.46 -33.35 -8.82
C VAL A 39 -24.68 -32.24 -9.53
N LYS A 40 -24.92 -32.01 -10.83
CA LYS A 40 -24.29 -30.90 -11.57
C LYS A 40 -24.73 -29.52 -11.05
N LYS A 41 -25.97 -29.34 -10.57
CA LYS A 41 -26.41 -28.09 -9.93
C LYS A 41 -25.70 -27.83 -8.61
N ILE A 42 -25.44 -28.85 -7.79
CA ILE A 42 -24.74 -28.71 -6.50
C ILE A 42 -23.26 -28.35 -6.70
N ILE A 43 -22.58 -28.98 -7.66
CA ILE A 43 -21.17 -28.69 -7.98
C ILE A 43 -21.02 -27.30 -8.62
N PHE A 44 -21.99 -26.88 -9.44
CA PHE A 44 -21.99 -25.54 -10.04
C PHE A 44 -22.35 -24.44 -9.01
N PHE A 45 -23.20 -24.76 -8.04
CA PHE A 45 -23.57 -23.85 -6.95
C PHE A 45 -22.45 -23.71 -5.90
N SER A 46 -21.67 -24.76 -5.62
CA SER A 46 -20.49 -24.67 -4.76
C SER A 46 -19.34 -23.89 -5.41
N LEU A 47 -19.23 -23.92 -6.74
CA LEU A 47 -18.26 -23.12 -7.49
C LEU A 47 -18.63 -21.63 -7.57
N PHE A 48 -19.93 -21.30 -7.45
CA PHE A 48 -20.44 -19.93 -7.49
C PHE A 48 -20.30 -19.18 -6.14
N LEU A 49 -20.18 -19.91 -5.03
CA LEU A 49 -20.03 -19.30 -3.68
C LEU A 49 -18.60 -18.81 -3.38
N VAL A 50 -17.59 -19.24 -4.14
CA VAL A 50 -16.19 -18.80 -3.95
C VAL A 50 -15.92 -17.41 -4.54
N SER A 51 -16.79 -16.91 -5.43
CA SER A 51 -16.54 -15.68 -6.19
C SER A 51 -16.74 -14.37 -5.40
N THR A 52 -17.19 -14.43 -4.15
CA THR A 52 -17.46 -13.22 -3.35
C THR A 52 -16.59 -13.17 -2.09
N TRP A 53 -15.28 -13.38 -2.24
CA TRP A 53 -14.29 -12.91 -1.26
C TRP A 53 -13.65 -11.61 -1.78
N CYS A 54 -14.46 -10.56 -1.88
CA CYS A 54 -13.93 -9.20 -1.98
C CYS A 54 -13.65 -8.70 -0.56
N GLY A 55 -12.60 -9.24 0.06
CA GLY A 55 -12.08 -8.70 1.30
C GLY A 55 -11.49 -7.33 1.01
N SER A 56 -12.07 -6.28 1.60
CA SER A 56 -11.48 -4.95 1.61
C SER A 56 -10.15 -5.02 2.36
N GLN A 57 -9.04 -5.05 1.64
CA GLN A 57 -7.71 -5.11 2.25
C GLN A 57 -7.37 -3.78 2.93
N VAL A 58 -7.07 -3.85 4.23
CA VAL A 58 -6.59 -2.73 5.02
C VAL A 58 -5.07 -2.81 5.07
N TYR A 59 -4.39 -1.74 4.64
CA TYR A 59 -2.93 -1.67 4.65
C TYR A 59 -2.44 -1.06 5.95
N SER A 60 -1.57 -1.78 6.63
CA SER A 60 -0.96 -1.32 7.87
C SER A 60 0.35 -0.57 7.60
N VAL A 61 0.37 0.73 7.90
CA VAL A 61 1.52 1.61 7.64
C VAL A 61 2.20 1.96 8.95
N ALA A 62 3.50 1.70 9.04
CA ALA A 62 4.34 2.02 10.17
C ALA A 62 5.22 3.26 9.88
N PHE A 63 5.30 4.15 10.86
CA PHE A 63 6.13 5.36 10.85
C PHE A 63 7.15 5.34 11.97
N PHE A 64 8.30 5.98 11.77
CA PHE A 64 9.26 6.23 12.84
C PHE A 64 8.74 7.34 13.77
N ALA A 65 8.51 7.01 15.04
CA ALA A 65 7.75 7.85 15.98
C ALA A 65 8.38 9.23 16.27
N ASN A 66 9.71 9.34 16.20
CA ASN A 66 10.47 10.53 16.60
C ASN A 66 11.22 11.17 15.42
N ALA A 67 10.66 11.05 14.21
CA ALA A 67 11.26 11.55 12.99
C ALA A 67 10.72 12.94 12.66
N PHE A 68 11.07 14.00 13.39
CA PHE A 68 10.63 15.35 13.00
C PHE A 68 11.37 15.82 11.73
N PRO A 69 10.70 16.36 10.70
CA PRO A 69 9.26 16.66 10.55
C PRO A 69 8.42 15.58 9.80
N PHE A 70 8.98 14.41 9.57
CA PHE A 70 8.37 13.30 8.80
C PHE A 70 7.19 12.64 9.50
N ALA A 71 7.36 12.22 10.76
CA ALA A 71 6.31 11.62 11.56
C ALA A 71 6.56 11.86 13.05
N PHE A 72 5.54 12.33 13.75
CA PHE A 72 5.54 12.59 15.19
C PHE A 72 4.12 12.52 15.75
N LYS A 73 3.98 12.42 17.07
CA LYS A 73 2.68 12.55 17.73
C LYS A 73 2.46 13.99 18.16
N ASN A 74 1.29 14.55 17.85
CA ASN A 74 0.90 15.86 18.35
C ASN A 74 0.46 15.78 19.83
N GLU A 75 0.17 16.93 20.44
CA GLU A 75 -0.30 17.01 21.84
C GLU A 75 -1.61 16.25 22.08
N ALA A 76 -2.43 16.07 21.05
CA ALA A 76 -3.66 15.29 21.10
C ALA A 76 -3.43 13.78 20.96
N GLY A 77 -2.18 13.32 20.82
CA GLY A 77 -1.83 11.90 20.64
C GLY A 77 -2.01 11.36 19.23
N ASN A 78 -2.42 12.20 18.27
CA ASN A 78 -2.58 11.82 16.86
C ASN A 78 -1.23 11.82 16.15
N VAL A 79 -1.02 10.85 15.28
CA VAL A 79 0.17 10.75 14.42
C VAL A 79 0.03 11.77 13.29
N THR A 80 0.99 12.68 13.19
CA THR A 80 1.04 13.79 12.21
C THR A 80 2.45 13.95 11.65
N GLY A 81 2.56 14.53 10.46
CA GLY A 81 3.86 14.79 9.82
C GLY A 81 3.78 14.66 8.31
N LEU A 82 4.88 14.98 7.63
CA LEU A 82 4.96 14.96 6.18
C LEU A 82 4.61 13.58 5.58
N ASP A 83 5.18 12.51 6.13
CA ASP A 83 4.98 11.16 5.60
C ASP A 83 3.54 10.67 5.85
N VAL A 84 2.94 11.11 6.95
CA VAL A 84 1.55 10.79 7.32
C VAL A 84 0.58 11.44 6.34
N ASP A 85 0.79 12.72 6.05
CA ASP A 85 -0.06 13.46 5.13
C ASP A 85 0.10 12.97 3.69
N LEU A 86 1.34 12.62 3.29
CA LEU A 86 1.62 11.97 2.01
C LEU A 86 0.88 10.63 1.90
N MET A 87 0.98 9.76 2.90
CA MET A 87 0.29 8.46 2.88
C MET A 87 -1.23 8.61 2.85
N ARG A 88 -1.78 9.58 3.60
CA ARG A 88 -3.22 9.88 3.59
C ARG A 88 -3.68 10.36 2.20
N ALA A 89 -2.88 11.19 1.53
CA ALA A 89 -3.17 11.65 0.17
C ALA A 89 -3.12 10.49 -0.85
N ILE A 90 -2.12 9.61 -0.74
CA ILE A 90 -2.00 8.41 -1.58
C ILE A 90 -3.21 7.50 -1.39
N ALA A 91 -3.57 7.21 -0.14
CA ALA A 91 -4.71 6.36 0.17
C ALA A 91 -6.03 6.94 -0.35
N LYS A 92 -6.23 8.26 -0.22
CA LYS A 92 -7.41 8.95 -0.78
C LYS A 92 -7.46 8.84 -2.31
N ASN A 93 -6.32 9.01 -2.99
CA ASN A 93 -6.25 8.94 -4.45
C ASN A 93 -6.52 7.51 -4.98
N GLN A 94 -5.95 6.51 -4.29
CA GLN A 94 -6.05 5.10 -4.69
C GLN A 94 -7.26 4.37 -4.06
N LYS A 95 -8.07 5.06 -3.25
CA LYS A 95 -9.20 4.49 -2.49
C LYS A 95 -8.79 3.30 -1.62
N LEU A 96 -7.62 3.39 -0.99
CA LEU A 96 -7.10 2.37 -0.09
C LEU A 96 -7.56 2.64 1.34
N ASN A 97 -7.86 1.57 2.07
CA ASN A 97 -8.06 1.63 3.51
C ASN A 97 -6.71 1.47 4.20
N ILE A 98 -6.33 2.41 5.07
CA ILE A 98 -5.03 2.42 5.73
C ILE A 98 -5.18 2.57 7.25
N GLU A 99 -4.30 1.92 7.99
CA GLU A 99 -4.12 2.11 9.43
C GLU A 99 -2.71 2.62 9.70
N LEU A 100 -2.60 3.70 10.49
CA LEU A 100 -1.35 4.41 10.75
C LEU A 100 -0.83 4.04 12.14
N PHE A 101 0.41 3.56 12.21
CA PHE A 101 1.08 3.20 13.46
C PHE A 101 2.44 3.86 13.57
N THR A 102 2.86 4.18 14.78
CA THR A 102 4.23 4.67 15.06
C THR A 102 4.99 3.65 15.88
N HIS A 103 6.23 3.35 15.50
CA HIS A 103 7.12 2.45 16.22
C HIS A 103 8.52 3.05 16.30
N ASP A 104 9.36 2.44 17.15
CA ASP A 104 10.78 2.77 17.21
C ASP A 104 11.57 2.14 16.04
N TRP A 105 12.78 2.65 15.81
CA TRP A 105 13.60 2.30 14.64
C TRP A 105 13.86 0.80 14.52
N SER A 106 14.20 0.13 15.62
CA SER A 106 14.47 -1.31 15.64
C SER A 106 13.20 -2.13 15.36
N GLU A 107 12.07 -1.71 15.91
CA GLU A 107 10.79 -2.41 15.78
C GLU A 107 10.17 -2.27 14.38
N LEU A 108 10.50 -1.21 13.64
CA LEU A 108 10.01 -0.98 12.28
C LEU A 108 10.37 -2.13 11.34
N PHE A 109 11.65 -2.52 11.32
CA PHE A 109 12.12 -3.59 10.45
C PHE A 109 11.67 -4.96 10.96
N GLU A 110 11.67 -5.20 12.27
CA GLU A 110 11.14 -6.45 12.84
C GLU A 110 9.67 -6.67 12.49
N LYS A 111 8.83 -5.63 12.60
CA LYS A 111 7.41 -5.72 12.25
C LYS A 111 7.18 -5.89 10.75
N LEU A 112 8.08 -5.36 9.92
CA LEU A 112 8.06 -5.56 8.47
C LEU A 112 8.45 -6.99 8.11
N ASP A 113 9.50 -7.53 8.73
CA ASP A 113 9.98 -8.90 8.53
C ASP A 113 8.94 -9.94 8.97
N ASN A 114 8.29 -9.70 10.12
CA ASN A 114 7.24 -10.55 10.65
C ASN A 114 5.89 -10.40 9.90
N GLY A 115 5.81 -9.51 8.91
CA GLY A 115 4.58 -9.25 8.15
C GLY A 115 3.45 -8.63 8.96
N SER A 116 3.75 -8.11 10.17
CA SER A 116 2.79 -7.40 11.01
C SER A 116 2.49 -6.00 10.47
N ARG A 117 3.40 -5.43 9.67
CA ARG A 117 3.24 -4.13 9.01
C ARG A 117 3.56 -4.29 7.52
N ASP A 118 2.70 -3.74 6.67
CA ASP A 118 2.81 -3.91 5.22
C ASP A 118 3.73 -2.86 4.59
N ILE A 119 3.70 -1.63 5.12
CA ILE A 119 4.40 -0.48 4.57
C ILE A 119 5.14 0.22 5.70
N VAL A 120 6.37 0.67 5.42
CA VAL A 120 7.18 1.46 6.33
C VAL A 120 7.53 2.80 5.70
N MET A 121 7.30 3.89 6.42
CA MET A 121 7.71 5.27 6.09
C MET A 121 8.37 5.93 7.31
N GLY A 122 9.02 7.07 7.16
CA GLY A 122 9.77 7.73 8.25
C GLY A 122 11.13 8.26 7.82
N GLY A 123 11.25 8.76 6.58
CA GLY A 123 12.53 9.28 6.06
C GLY A 123 13.63 8.22 5.91
N ILE A 124 13.28 6.98 5.59
CA ILE A 124 14.27 5.91 5.41
C ILE A 124 15.05 6.09 4.12
N THR A 125 16.36 6.26 4.24
CA THR A 125 17.26 6.31 3.09
C THR A 125 17.31 4.95 2.39
N ILE A 126 17.12 4.98 1.07
CA ILE A 126 17.29 3.82 0.18
C ILE A 126 18.79 3.53 0.07
N THR A 127 19.20 2.34 0.53
CA THR A 127 20.59 1.86 0.42
C THR A 127 20.63 0.53 -0.34
N PRO A 128 21.75 0.20 -1.02
CA PRO A 128 21.88 -1.05 -1.76
C PRO A 128 21.67 -2.30 -0.90
N GLU A 129 22.08 -2.25 0.37
CA GLU A 129 21.87 -3.33 1.33
C GLU A 129 20.38 -3.56 1.61
N ARG A 130 19.62 -2.49 1.86
CA ARG A 130 18.17 -2.58 2.11
C ARG A 130 17.39 -2.98 0.88
N GLN A 131 17.80 -2.54 -0.31
CA GLN A 131 17.14 -2.93 -1.57
C GLN A 131 17.26 -4.43 -1.87
N ARG A 132 18.27 -5.11 -1.34
CA ARG A 132 18.38 -6.58 -1.46
C ARG A 132 17.39 -7.31 -0.57
N LEU A 133 16.98 -6.70 0.54
CA LEU A 133 16.10 -7.31 1.54
C LEU A 133 14.63 -6.89 1.35
N TYR A 134 14.39 -5.64 0.97
CA TYR A 134 13.08 -5.00 0.94
C TYR A 134 12.74 -4.43 -0.43
N GLY A 135 11.45 -4.46 -0.80
CA GLY A 135 10.94 -3.71 -1.94
C GLY A 135 10.84 -2.22 -1.60
N THR A 136 11.53 -1.36 -2.35
CA THR A 136 11.51 0.09 -2.16
C THR A 136 10.65 0.77 -3.23
N SER A 137 9.89 1.81 -2.86
CA SER A 137 9.23 2.68 -3.82
C SER A 137 10.22 3.58 -4.55
N GLU A 138 9.73 4.36 -5.52
CA GLU A 138 10.48 5.52 -6.01
C GLU A 138 10.75 6.52 -4.87
N PRO A 139 11.92 7.19 -4.86
CA PRO A 139 12.27 8.15 -3.84
C PRO A 139 11.36 9.38 -3.95
N TYR A 140 10.66 9.72 -2.86
CA TYR A 140 9.78 10.90 -2.79
C TYR A 140 10.51 12.14 -2.25
N LEU A 141 11.70 11.98 -1.67
CA LEU A 141 12.56 13.07 -1.18
C LEU A 141 14.02 12.80 -1.53
N LEU A 142 14.72 13.84 -1.97
CA LEU A 142 16.16 13.82 -2.19
C LEU A 142 16.86 14.53 -1.02
N PRO A 143 17.64 13.80 -0.19
CA PRO A 143 18.29 14.40 0.96
C PRO A 143 19.44 15.32 0.53
N ASN A 144 19.43 16.57 0.98
CA ASN A 144 20.55 17.50 0.87
C ASN A 144 21.38 17.50 2.17
N MET A 145 22.20 16.48 2.35
CA MET A 145 23.03 16.36 3.55
C MET A 145 24.03 17.52 3.64
N ARG A 146 23.94 18.31 4.73
CA ARG A 146 24.88 19.38 5.06
C ARG A 146 25.46 19.14 6.45
N TRP A 147 26.73 19.46 6.61
CA TRP A 147 27.39 19.41 7.91
C TRP A 147 26.96 20.63 8.73
N VAL A 148 26.37 20.38 9.89
CA VAL A 148 26.09 21.43 10.87
C VAL A 148 27.16 21.35 11.95
N ILE A 149 28.05 22.34 11.95
CA ILE A 149 29.03 22.53 13.03
C ILE A 149 28.50 23.58 13.99
N CYS A 150 28.58 23.31 15.30
CA CYS A 150 28.34 24.33 16.30
C CYS A 150 29.32 25.48 16.06
N ARG A 151 28.80 26.67 15.71
CA ARG A 151 29.65 27.84 15.50
C ARG A 151 30.32 28.15 16.85
N PRO A 152 31.66 28.10 16.96
CA PRO A 152 32.33 28.54 18.17
C PRO A 152 32.03 30.03 18.38
N GLN A 153 31.67 30.43 19.61
CA GLN A 153 31.24 31.80 19.95
C GLN A 153 32.13 32.89 19.33
N ARG A 154 33.45 32.63 19.24
CA ARG A 154 34.49 33.54 18.71
C ARG A 154 34.35 33.87 17.20
N LEU A 155 33.72 33.00 16.39
CA LEU A 155 33.53 33.23 14.95
C LEU A 155 32.19 33.90 14.60
N ARG A 156 31.37 34.26 15.60
CA ARG A 156 30.07 34.92 15.38
C ARG A 156 30.18 36.33 14.81
N GLN A 157 31.27 37.05 15.09
CA GLN A 157 31.46 38.46 14.71
C GLN A 157 32.18 38.66 13.37
N ARG A 158 32.76 37.62 12.77
CA ARG A 158 33.70 37.77 11.64
C ARG A 158 33.17 37.37 10.26
N LEU A 159 31.98 36.79 10.15
CA LEU A 159 31.48 36.32 8.86
C LEU A 159 30.16 37.02 8.50
N PRO A 160 30.16 37.91 7.49
CA PRO A 160 28.92 38.26 6.80
C PRO A 160 28.49 37.03 6.00
N ILE A 161 27.46 36.35 6.47
CA ILE A 161 27.03 35.10 5.85
C ILE A 161 26.09 35.40 4.70
N SER A 162 26.60 35.22 3.49
CA SER A 162 25.80 34.84 2.31
C SER A 162 26.15 33.39 2.00
N ILE A 163 25.43 32.43 2.58
CA ILE A 163 25.49 31.03 2.16
C ILE A 163 24.26 30.80 1.30
N VAL A 164 24.50 30.64 -0.01
CA VAL A 164 23.54 30.20 -1.03
C VAL A 164 23.28 28.69 -0.87
#